data_AF-A0A6B0VB43-F1
#
_entry.id   AF-A0A6B0VB43-F1
#
_cell.length_a   1.000
_cell.length_b   1.000
_cell.length_c   1.000
_cell.angle_alpha   90.00
_cell.angle_beta   90.00
_cell.angle_gamma   90.00
#
_symmetry.space_group_name_H-M   'P 1'
#
loop_
_entity.id
_entity.type
_entity.pdbx_description
1 polymer ?
#
loop_
_entity_poly.entity_id
_entity_poly.type
_entity_poly.pdbx_seq_one_letter_code
_entity_poly.pdbx_strand_id
1 'polypeptide(L)'
;MHHKALTVCSLYLPPSFTLKCSDFNSLLDQLPEPFLLMGDFNCHNPLWGSTRQDVRGKIVESVLTTRSLCLFNTGQPTYFSPSSLSSTSIDLSIGSAILLPDFSWSVDPNPRGSDHFPTLLTCSVAPLSIHTRPPRWKLDKADWGLYKQTSLLAHSRLDSLTIDKLNHLLTESIITAAKLSIPQTSQFLPRRPKPWWNSECEETRKKQNRAWGILRRYPTRDNLISFRKMKARARYVRRKAKRESWQGYASTINSSTSPKEVWDRIHKINGSYHAFKIPLLHRNGTCPDTLEEQADIFGKHFEYISSSHHYPSTFLQHKQKAESNPLKNPGGEHEG
;
A
#
# COMPACT_ATOMS: atom_id res chain seq x y z
N MET A 1 -1.75 11.67 20.44
CA MET A 1 -1.48 10.21 20.56
C MET A 1 0.02 10.05 20.54
N HIS A 2 0.64 9.52 21.60
CA HIS A 2 2.08 9.32 21.61
C HIS A 2 2.45 8.20 20.63
N HIS A 3 3.36 8.46 19.70
CA HIS A 3 3.96 7.43 18.86
C HIS A 3 4.69 6.42 19.75
N LYS A 4 4.21 5.17 19.77
CA LYS A 4 4.90 4.07 20.45
C LYS A 4 5.86 3.42 19.46
N ALA A 5 7.14 3.33 19.81
CA ALA A 5 8.07 2.48 19.08
C ALA A 5 7.66 1.01 19.28
N LEU A 6 7.67 0.24 18.18
CA LEU A 6 7.29 -1.16 18.18
C LEU A 6 8.37 -1.97 17.46
N THR A 7 8.98 -2.92 18.17
CA THR A 7 9.93 -3.86 17.57
C THR A 7 9.16 -4.96 16.86
N VAL A 8 9.48 -5.23 15.59
CA VAL A 8 8.90 -6.36 14.85
C VAL A 8 10.03 -7.30 14.42
N CYS A 9 9.98 -8.52 14.92
CA CYS A 9 10.91 -9.60 14.60
C CYS A 9 10.20 -10.67 13.78
N SER A 10 10.78 -11.03 12.63
CA SER A 10 10.32 -12.16 11.83
C SER A 10 11.22 -13.37 12.09
N LEU A 11 10.62 -14.50 12.46
CA LEU A 11 11.34 -15.73 12.79
C LEU A 11 10.95 -16.85 11.82
N TYR A 12 11.96 -17.58 11.36
CA TYR A 12 11.80 -18.85 10.66
C TYR A 12 12.61 -19.91 11.39
N LEU A 13 11.94 -20.93 11.92
CA LEU A 13 12.57 -22.10 12.52
C LEU A 13 12.42 -23.28 11.54
N PRO A 14 13.49 -23.70 10.85
CA PRO A 14 13.43 -24.86 9.97
C PRO A 14 12.93 -26.11 10.72
N PRO A 15 12.18 -27.02 10.06
CA PRO A 15 11.70 -28.25 10.71
C PRO A 15 12.83 -29.08 11.35
N SER A 16 14.02 -29.07 10.75
CA SER A 16 15.22 -29.78 11.22
C SER A 16 15.95 -29.11 12.40
N PHE A 17 15.62 -27.85 12.73
CA PHE A 17 16.35 -27.10 13.76
C PHE A 17 15.93 -27.54 15.17
N THR A 18 16.87 -27.98 16.00
CA THR A 18 16.56 -28.36 17.39
C THR A 18 16.58 -27.13 18.29
N LEU A 19 15.40 -26.56 18.54
CA LEU A 19 15.23 -25.39 19.41
C LEU A 19 15.47 -25.79 20.88
N LYS A 20 16.38 -25.11 21.58
CA LYS A 20 16.50 -25.18 23.03
C LYS A 20 15.77 -24.02 23.70
N CYS A 21 15.34 -24.23 24.93
CA CYS A 21 14.71 -23.17 25.74
C CYS A 21 15.65 -21.97 25.95
N SER A 22 16.95 -22.22 26.15
CA SER A 22 17.98 -21.18 26.28
C SER A 22 18.08 -20.29 25.04
N ASP A 23 18.01 -20.90 23.85
CA ASP A 23 18.18 -20.19 22.58
C ASP A 23 16.99 -19.25 22.35
N PHE A 24 15.77 -19.74 22.63
CA PHE A 24 14.57 -18.94 22.49
C PHE A 24 14.52 -17.79 23.49
N ASN A 25 14.94 -18.02 24.74
CA ASN A 25 15.07 -16.94 25.72
C ASN A 25 16.11 -15.90 25.31
N SER A 26 17.28 -16.34 24.86
CA SER A 26 18.36 -15.44 24.43
C SER A 26 17.93 -14.59 23.24
N LEU A 27 17.11 -15.12 22.32
CA LEU A 27 16.52 -14.33 21.23
C LEU A 27 15.59 -13.24 21.78
N LEU A 28 14.70 -13.59 22.71
CA LEU A 28 13.75 -12.64 23.29
C LEU A 28 14.46 -11.55 24.11
N ASP A 29 15.55 -11.87 24.79
CA ASP A 29 16.39 -10.91 25.54
C ASP A 29 17.00 -9.83 24.64
N GLN A 30 17.17 -10.12 23.34
CA GLN A 30 17.71 -9.17 22.35
C GLN A 30 16.65 -8.23 21.76
N LEU A 31 15.36 -8.46 22.02
CA LEU A 31 14.27 -7.68 21.42
C LEU A 31 13.87 -6.51 22.33
N PRO A 32 14.02 -5.24 21.90
CA PRO A 32 13.54 -4.10 22.68
C PRO A 32 12.01 -4.14 22.82
N GLU A 33 11.52 -3.96 24.05
CA GLU A 33 10.08 -3.90 24.32
C GLU A 33 9.46 -2.54 23.94
N PRO A 34 8.18 -2.50 23.52
CA PRO A 34 7.33 -3.65 23.24
C PRO A 34 7.68 -4.30 21.89
N PHE A 35 7.55 -5.61 21.78
CA PHE A 35 7.86 -6.35 20.55
C PHE A 35 6.73 -7.26 20.07
N LEU A 36 6.76 -7.55 18.77
CA LEU A 36 6.04 -8.63 18.09
C LEU A 36 7.06 -9.58 17.47
N LEU A 37 6.94 -10.87 17.79
CA LEU A 37 7.68 -11.96 17.19
C LEU A 37 6.73 -12.81 16.36
N MET A 38 6.93 -12.86 15.05
CA MET A 38 6.01 -13.50 14.12
C MET A 38 6.74 -14.37 13.10
N GLY A 39 6.15 -15.50 12.71
CA GLY A 39 6.61 -16.27 11.57
C GLY A 39 6.35 -17.76 11.72
N ASP A 40 7.11 -18.57 10.99
CA ASP A 40 6.93 -20.02 10.93
C ASP A 40 7.85 -20.71 11.95
N PHE A 41 7.24 -21.29 12.98
CA PHE A 41 7.93 -21.94 14.08
C PHE A 41 8.08 -23.45 13.85
N ASN A 42 7.38 -24.01 12.85
CA ASN A 42 7.31 -25.45 12.60
C ASN A 42 7.09 -26.26 13.90
N CYS A 43 6.20 -25.80 14.77
CA CYS A 43 5.90 -26.45 16.05
C CYS A 43 4.40 -26.63 16.28
N HIS A 44 4.05 -27.70 16.98
CA HIS A 44 2.67 -28.08 17.22
C HIS A 44 2.33 -28.00 18.71
N ASN A 45 1.22 -27.32 19.02
CA ASN A 45 0.61 -27.29 20.34
C ASN A 45 -0.91 -26.96 20.23
N PRO A 46 -1.78 -27.58 21.04
CA PRO A 46 -3.19 -27.20 21.15
C PRO A 46 -3.43 -25.71 21.44
N LEU A 47 -2.51 -25.05 22.15
CA LEU A 47 -2.61 -23.63 22.52
C LEU A 47 -2.79 -22.69 21.30
N TRP A 48 -2.24 -23.03 20.14
CA TRP A 48 -2.41 -22.30 18.88
C TRP A 48 -3.19 -23.08 17.81
N GLY A 49 -3.92 -24.12 18.20
CA GLY A 49 -4.86 -24.83 17.32
C GLY A 49 -4.29 -26.04 16.58
N SER A 50 -3.10 -26.55 16.96
CA SER A 50 -2.66 -27.87 16.48
C SER A 50 -3.36 -29.00 17.24
N THR A 51 -3.59 -30.15 16.59
CA THR A 51 -4.21 -31.33 17.23
C THR A 51 -3.28 -32.12 18.14
N ARG A 52 -1.99 -31.81 18.12
CA ARG A 52 -0.95 -32.48 18.91
C ARG A 52 -0.01 -31.45 19.52
N GLN A 53 0.72 -31.90 20.54
CA GLN A 53 1.84 -31.18 21.11
C GLN A 53 3.14 -31.90 20.76
N ASP A 54 4.13 -31.18 20.22
CA ASP A 54 5.49 -31.70 20.02
C ASP A 54 6.48 -31.06 21.01
N VAL A 55 7.72 -31.56 21.03
CA VAL A 55 8.77 -31.09 21.94
C VAL A 55 9.03 -29.59 21.77
N ARG A 56 9.05 -29.11 20.51
CA ARG A 56 9.29 -27.69 20.20
C ARG A 56 8.14 -26.82 20.70
N GLY A 57 6.90 -27.27 20.52
CA GLY A 57 5.69 -26.61 20.99
C GLY A 57 5.59 -26.57 22.51
N LYS A 58 6.07 -27.61 23.21
CA LYS A 58 6.18 -27.60 24.67
C LYS A 58 7.20 -26.56 25.17
N ILE A 59 8.33 -26.40 24.48
CA ILE A 59 9.33 -25.37 24.81
C ILE A 59 8.74 -23.97 24.63
N VAL A 60 8.11 -23.70 23.48
CA VAL A 60 7.51 -22.39 23.20
C VAL A 60 6.41 -22.06 24.21
N GLU A 61 5.51 -23.00 24.52
CA GLU A 61 4.48 -22.83 25.55
C GLU A 61 5.07 -22.51 26.94
N SER A 62 6.12 -23.24 27.34
CA SER A 62 6.80 -22.98 28.61
C SER A 62 7.37 -21.56 28.67
N VAL A 63 7.99 -21.08 27.59
CA VAL A 63 8.53 -19.71 27.53
C VAL A 63 7.42 -18.65 27.54
N LEU A 64 6.33 -18.87 26.79
CA LEU A 64 5.15 -17.99 26.80
C LEU A 64 4.61 -17.80 28.22
N THR A 65 4.47 -18.91 28.96
CA THR A 65 3.95 -18.91 30.33
C THR A 65 4.91 -18.25 31.31
N THR A 66 6.22 -18.47 31.15
CA THR A 66 7.25 -17.95 32.07
C THR A 66 7.49 -16.45 31.91
N ARG A 67 7.38 -15.91 30.69
CA ARG A 67 7.72 -14.50 30.39
C ARG A 67 6.50 -13.58 30.24
N SER A 68 5.31 -14.04 30.65
CA SER A 68 4.05 -13.30 30.51
C SER A 68 3.81 -12.73 29.10
N LEU A 69 4.21 -13.50 28.08
CA LEU A 69 4.02 -13.11 26.67
C LEU A 69 2.61 -13.48 26.21
N CYS A 70 2.08 -12.68 25.28
CA CYS A 70 0.78 -12.95 24.70
C CYS A 70 0.91 -13.68 23.36
N LEU A 71 0.08 -14.71 23.20
CA LEU A 71 -0.16 -15.38 21.93
C LEU A 71 -1.37 -14.74 21.26
N PHE A 72 -1.20 -14.24 20.04
CA PHE A 72 -2.27 -13.59 19.27
C PHE A 72 -3.10 -14.60 18.45
N ASN A 73 -2.57 -15.79 18.18
CA ASN A 73 -3.25 -16.82 17.39
C ASN A 73 -4.63 -17.19 17.98
N THR A 74 -5.66 -17.27 17.13
CA THR A 74 -7.03 -17.67 17.53
C THR A 74 -7.34 -19.15 17.29
N GLY A 75 -6.31 -19.95 17.02
CA GLY A 75 -6.43 -21.38 16.71
C GLY A 75 -6.77 -21.70 15.25
N GLN A 76 -6.95 -20.69 14.39
CA GLN A 76 -7.18 -20.93 12.96
C GLN A 76 -5.95 -21.56 12.28
N PRO A 77 -6.14 -22.51 11.33
CA PRO A 77 -5.03 -23.17 10.65
C PRO A 77 -4.24 -22.18 9.78
N THR A 78 -2.90 -22.30 9.83
CA THR A 78 -1.97 -21.42 9.11
C THR A 78 -1.21 -22.11 7.98
N TYR A 79 -1.34 -23.42 7.86
CA TYR A 79 -0.74 -24.21 6.77
C TYR A 79 -1.70 -25.28 6.26
N PHE A 80 -1.71 -25.53 4.95
CA PHE A 80 -2.42 -26.64 4.31
C PHE A 80 -1.45 -27.56 3.58
N SER A 81 -1.41 -28.83 4.00
CA SER A 81 -0.58 -29.87 3.40
C SER A 81 -1.30 -30.52 2.20
N PRO A 82 -0.82 -30.36 0.95
CA PRO A 82 -1.44 -31.02 -0.20
C PRO A 82 -1.19 -32.54 -0.24
N SER A 83 -0.22 -33.05 0.52
CA SER A 83 0.10 -34.48 0.59
C SER A 83 -0.86 -35.22 1.52
N SER A 84 -1.06 -34.68 2.73
CA SER A 84 -1.98 -35.26 3.73
C SER A 84 -3.41 -34.75 3.62
N LEU A 85 -3.66 -33.72 2.80
CA LEU A 85 -4.96 -33.04 2.68
C LEU A 85 -5.48 -32.49 4.02
N SER A 86 -4.57 -32.19 4.94
CA SER A 86 -4.86 -31.69 6.29
C SER A 86 -4.33 -30.27 6.47
N SER A 87 -4.85 -29.56 7.48
CA SER A 87 -4.38 -28.23 7.86
C SER A 87 -3.76 -28.26 9.24
N THR A 88 -2.72 -27.45 9.46
CA THR A 88 -2.04 -27.32 10.76
C THR A 88 -1.80 -25.86 11.10
N SER A 89 -1.53 -25.58 12.37
CA SER A 89 -1.18 -24.24 12.86
C SER A 89 0.28 -24.26 13.31
N ILE A 90 1.16 -23.71 12.49
CA ILE A 90 2.62 -23.69 12.70
C ILE A 90 3.23 -22.29 12.61
N ASP A 91 2.45 -21.31 12.14
CA ASP A 91 2.84 -19.90 12.08
C ASP A 91 2.29 -19.19 13.32
N LEU A 92 3.17 -18.60 14.13
CA LEU A 92 2.81 -17.95 15.38
C LEU A 92 2.96 -16.44 15.32
N SER A 93 2.18 -15.76 16.14
CA SER A 93 2.28 -14.34 16.41
C SER A 93 2.28 -14.16 17.93
N ILE A 94 3.45 -13.80 18.47
CA ILE A 94 3.73 -13.66 19.89
C ILE A 94 4.14 -12.21 20.15
N GLY A 95 3.84 -11.64 21.30
CA GLY A 95 4.36 -10.32 21.63
C GLY A 95 4.18 -9.91 23.08
N SER A 96 4.67 -8.70 23.39
CA SER A 96 4.52 -8.07 24.71
C SER A 96 3.04 -7.87 25.05
N ALA A 97 2.67 -8.16 26.29
CA ALA A 97 1.26 -8.16 26.72
C ALA A 97 0.55 -6.81 26.53
N ILE A 98 1.28 -5.70 26.62
CA ILE A 98 0.76 -4.35 26.39
C ILE A 98 0.17 -4.14 24.99
N LEU A 99 0.54 -4.97 24.01
CA LEU A 99 0.06 -4.87 22.64
C LEU A 99 -1.26 -5.62 22.41
N LEU A 100 -1.64 -6.53 23.32
CA LEU A 100 -2.84 -7.36 23.12
C LEU A 100 -4.12 -6.58 22.81
N PRO A 101 -4.47 -5.45 23.48
CA PRO A 101 -5.67 -4.69 23.16
C PRO A 101 -5.59 -3.92 21.84
N ASP A 102 -4.38 -3.65 21.35
CA ASP A 102 -4.15 -2.80 20.17
C ASP A 102 -4.28 -3.58 18.85
N PHE A 103 -4.32 -4.92 18.90
CA PHE A 103 -4.30 -5.75 17.71
C PHE A 103 -5.38 -6.85 17.71
N SER A 104 -5.93 -7.11 16.52
CA SER A 104 -6.76 -8.28 16.23
C SER A 104 -6.01 -9.23 15.30
N TRP A 105 -6.21 -10.54 15.50
CA TRP A 105 -5.54 -11.57 14.71
C TRP A 105 -6.54 -12.39 13.90
N SER A 106 -6.19 -12.68 12.65
CA SER A 106 -6.97 -13.58 11.78
C SER A 106 -6.10 -14.23 10.73
N VAL A 107 -6.63 -15.24 10.05
CA VAL A 107 -5.96 -15.88 8.90
C VAL A 107 -6.68 -15.54 7.60
N ASP A 108 -5.94 -15.19 6.54
CA ASP A 108 -6.53 -15.06 5.20
C ASP A 108 -7.00 -16.46 4.74
N PRO A 109 -8.30 -16.63 4.42
CA PRO A 109 -8.85 -17.90 3.96
C PRO A 109 -8.20 -18.49 2.70
N ASN A 110 -7.40 -17.70 1.99
CA ASN A 110 -6.74 -18.06 0.74
C ASN A 110 -5.21 -17.97 0.91
N PRO A 111 -4.45 -19.06 0.63
CA PRO A 111 -3.01 -19.09 0.80
C PRO A 111 -2.25 -18.31 -0.30
N ARG A 112 -2.98 -17.61 -1.17
CA ARG A 112 -2.46 -16.73 -2.24
C ARG A 112 -1.44 -17.39 -3.18
N GLY A 113 -1.45 -18.72 -3.26
CA GLY A 113 -0.57 -19.51 -4.12
C GLY A 113 0.54 -20.26 -3.39
N SER A 114 0.74 -19.99 -2.10
CA SER A 114 1.50 -20.82 -1.16
C SER A 114 0.63 -21.99 -0.65
N ASP A 115 1.22 -22.78 0.23
CA ASP A 115 0.67 -23.76 1.16
C ASP A 115 0.46 -23.16 2.56
N HIS A 116 1.20 -22.11 2.93
CA HIS A 116 0.93 -21.29 4.11
C HIS A 116 -0.17 -20.26 3.83
N PHE A 117 -1.03 -20.06 4.82
CA PHE A 117 -2.01 -19.00 4.85
C PHE A 117 -1.40 -17.74 5.47
N PRO A 118 -1.58 -16.57 4.84
CA PRO A 118 -1.18 -15.31 5.46
C PRO A 118 -1.88 -15.11 6.81
N THR A 119 -1.10 -14.90 7.86
CA THR A 119 -1.59 -14.43 9.16
C THR A 119 -1.67 -12.90 9.13
N LEU A 120 -2.73 -12.36 9.74
CA LEU A 120 -3.08 -10.95 9.69
C LEU A 120 -3.19 -10.44 11.12
N LEU A 121 -2.22 -9.61 11.52
CA LEU A 121 -2.30 -8.82 12.74
C LEU A 121 -2.72 -7.40 12.38
N THR A 122 -3.96 -7.04 12.70
CA THR A 122 -4.57 -5.76 12.33
C THR A 122 -4.61 -4.85 13.55
N CYS A 123 -3.88 -3.72 13.47
CA CYS A 123 -3.92 -2.71 14.52
C CYS A 123 -5.29 -2.01 14.50
N SER A 124 -5.89 -1.88 15.68
CA SER A 124 -7.16 -1.18 15.91
C SER A 124 -7.04 0.33 15.72
N VAL A 125 -5.84 0.88 15.83
CA VAL A 125 -5.55 2.29 15.55
C VAL A 125 -5.38 2.46 14.05
N ALA A 126 -6.36 3.11 13.42
CA ALA A 126 -6.31 3.40 12.01
C ALA A 126 -5.06 4.25 11.71
N PRO A 127 -4.21 3.86 10.75
CA PRO A 127 -3.15 4.74 10.30
C PRO A 127 -3.79 6.02 9.76
N LEU A 128 -3.38 7.17 10.32
CA LEU A 128 -3.69 8.46 9.75
C LEU A 128 -3.13 8.46 8.31
N SER A 129 -3.97 8.81 7.35
CA SER A 129 -3.67 8.89 5.91
C SER A 129 -3.76 7.57 5.11
N ILE A 130 -4.94 7.31 4.57
CA ILE A 130 -5.03 6.60 3.29
C ILE A 130 -4.69 7.64 2.21
N HIS A 131 -3.63 7.39 1.44
CA HIS A 131 -3.26 8.26 0.32
C HIS A 131 -4.42 8.40 -0.66
N THR A 132 -5.02 9.59 -0.68
CA THR A 132 -5.97 10.00 -1.70
C THR A 132 -5.22 10.80 -2.77
N ARG A 133 -5.67 10.68 -4.01
CA ARG A 133 -5.37 11.64 -5.07
C ARG A 133 -6.69 12.21 -5.59
N PRO A 134 -6.67 13.40 -6.21
CA PRO A 134 -7.82 13.87 -6.96
C PRO A 134 -8.22 12.82 -8.01
N PRO A 135 -9.51 12.45 -8.10
CA PRO A 135 -9.99 11.58 -9.15
C PRO A 135 -9.77 12.25 -10.52
N ARG A 136 -9.24 11.48 -11.46
CA ARG A 136 -9.04 11.88 -12.87
C ARG A 136 -10.06 11.22 -13.77
N TRP A 137 -10.54 11.95 -14.77
CA TRP A 137 -11.46 11.46 -15.81
C TRP A 137 -10.79 10.42 -16.72
N LYS A 138 -11.50 9.33 -17.04
CA LYS A 138 -11.04 8.30 -17.99
C LYS A 138 -11.68 8.56 -19.36
N LEU A 139 -11.10 9.50 -20.09
CA LEU A 139 -11.63 9.94 -21.39
C LEU A 139 -11.69 8.80 -22.42
N ASP A 140 -10.82 7.79 -22.31
CA ASP A 140 -10.83 6.58 -23.12
C ASP A 140 -12.09 5.71 -22.93
N LYS A 141 -12.83 5.92 -21.85
CA LYS A 141 -14.06 5.20 -21.49
C LYS A 141 -15.30 6.09 -21.45
N ALA A 142 -15.19 7.31 -21.97
CA ALA A 142 -16.29 8.24 -22.00
C ALA A 142 -17.38 7.74 -22.96
N ASP A 143 -18.63 7.82 -22.52
CA ASP A 143 -19.78 7.73 -23.42
C ASP A 143 -20.05 9.11 -24.01
N TRP A 144 -19.40 9.40 -25.15
CA TRP A 144 -19.55 10.69 -25.82
C TRP A 144 -20.97 10.94 -26.35
N GLY A 145 -21.75 9.89 -26.60
CA GLY A 145 -23.15 10.01 -26.99
C GLY A 145 -24.00 10.56 -25.85
N LEU A 146 -23.87 9.95 -24.67
CA LEU A 146 -24.53 10.43 -23.45
C LEU A 146 -24.03 11.82 -23.04
N TYR A 147 -22.73 12.09 -23.16
CA TYR A 147 -22.17 13.41 -22.89
C TYR A 147 -22.84 14.46 -23.78
N LYS A 148 -22.90 14.22 -25.09
CA LYS A 148 -23.53 15.12 -26.05
C LYS A 148 -25.00 15.40 -25.72
N GLN A 149 -25.75 14.36 -25.35
CA GLN A 149 -27.16 14.52 -24.99
C GLN A 149 -27.35 15.34 -23.70
N THR A 150 -26.52 15.09 -22.70
CA THR A 150 -26.62 15.72 -21.37
C THR A 150 -25.99 17.11 -21.31
N SER A 151 -25.11 17.46 -22.26
CA SER A 151 -24.52 18.79 -22.38
C SER A 151 -25.41 19.79 -23.14
N LEU A 152 -26.56 19.36 -23.67
CA LEU A 152 -27.48 20.26 -24.38
C LEU A 152 -28.17 21.22 -23.40
N LEU A 153 -27.79 22.49 -23.49
CA LEU A 153 -28.43 23.57 -22.75
C LEU A 153 -29.55 24.20 -23.60
N ALA A 154 -30.73 24.36 -23.00
CA ALA A 154 -31.81 25.11 -23.61
C ALA A 154 -31.42 26.59 -23.73
N HIS A 155 -31.34 27.10 -24.96
CA HIS A 155 -30.92 28.48 -25.27
C HIS A 155 -31.74 29.56 -24.54
N SER A 156 -33.02 29.30 -24.27
CA SER A 156 -33.94 30.27 -23.67
C SER A 156 -33.63 30.69 -22.22
N ARG A 157 -32.63 30.07 -21.58
CA ARG A 157 -32.24 30.38 -20.19
C ARG A 157 -31.03 31.30 -20.05
N LEU A 158 -30.40 31.72 -21.16
CA LEU A 158 -29.10 32.40 -21.11
C LEU A 158 -29.21 33.93 -21.21
N ASP A 159 -30.19 34.45 -21.95
CA ASP A 159 -30.25 35.88 -22.35
C ASP A 159 -30.58 36.86 -21.22
N SER A 160 -31.06 36.37 -20.07
CA SER A 160 -31.45 37.19 -18.90
C SER A 160 -30.49 37.09 -17.71
N LEU A 161 -29.38 36.36 -17.85
CA LEU A 161 -28.44 36.10 -16.77
C LEU A 161 -27.27 37.09 -16.78
N THR A 162 -26.76 37.41 -15.58
CA THR A 162 -25.48 38.10 -15.44
C THR A 162 -24.33 37.18 -15.87
N ILE A 163 -23.18 37.77 -16.22
CA ILE A 163 -21.99 37.04 -16.67
C ILE A 163 -21.58 35.95 -15.66
N ASP A 164 -21.58 36.25 -14.36
CA ASP A 164 -21.22 35.29 -13.32
C ASP A 164 -22.19 34.11 -13.23
N LYS A 165 -23.49 34.38 -13.34
CA LYS A 165 -24.54 33.33 -13.35
C LYS A 165 -24.45 32.46 -14.59
N LEU A 166 -24.14 33.07 -15.73
CA LEU A 166 -23.93 32.35 -16.99
C LEU A 166 -22.71 31.43 -16.90
N ASN A 167 -21.58 31.94 -16.39
CA ASN A 167 -20.35 31.15 -16.19
C ASN A 167 -20.57 29.98 -15.24
N HIS A 168 -21.28 30.21 -14.13
CA HIS A 168 -21.62 29.14 -13.19
C HIS A 168 -22.50 28.07 -13.85
N LEU A 169 -23.53 28.47 -14.60
CA LEU A 169 -24.44 27.53 -15.26
C LEU A 169 -23.75 26.70 -16.34
N LEU A 170 -22.89 27.33 -17.15
CA LEU A 170 -22.06 26.64 -18.15
C LEU A 170 -21.11 25.64 -17.48
N THR A 171 -20.39 26.07 -16.44
CA THR A 171 -19.43 25.23 -15.73
C THR A 171 -20.13 24.02 -15.10
N GLU A 172 -21.26 24.23 -14.42
CA GLU A 172 -22.04 23.16 -13.80
C GLU A 172 -22.62 22.20 -14.85
N SER A 173 -23.09 22.70 -15.99
CA SER A 173 -23.60 21.85 -17.07
C SER A 173 -22.51 20.95 -17.64
N ILE A 174 -21.32 21.50 -17.91
CA ILE A 174 -20.16 20.76 -18.40
C ILE A 174 -19.73 19.70 -17.38
N ILE A 175 -19.60 20.08 -16.10
CA ILE A 175 -19.19 19.16 -15.03
C ILE A 175 -20.23 18.07 -14.82
N THR A 176 -21.52 18.40 -14.86
CA THR A 176 -22.62 17.44 -14.65
C THR A 176 -22.69 16.44 -15.80
N ALA A 177 -22.63 16.91 -17.05
CA ALA A 177 -22.56 16.03 -18.22
C ALA A 177 -21.33 15.11 -18.15
N ALA A 178 -20.18 15.63 -17.74
CA ALA A 178 -18.96 14.82 -17.54
C ALA A 178 -19.14 13.77 -16.43
N LYS A 179 -19.72 14.14 -15.28
CA LYS A 179 -19.98 13.21 -14.15
C LYS A 179 -20.88 12.04 -14.55
N LEU A 180 -21.85 12.28 -15.42
CA LEU A 180 -22.81 11.26 -15.87
C LEU A 180 -22.24 10.31 -16.92
N SER A 181 -21.37 10.81 -17.80
CA SER A 181 -20.93 10.06 -19.00
C SER A 181 -19.47 9.63 -18.99
N ILE A 182 -18.64 10.21 -18.11
CA ILE A 182 -17.20 9.93 -18.06
C ILE A 182 -16.85 9.30 -16.72
N PRO A 183 -16.45 8.02 -16.68
CA PRO A 183 -16.07 7.39 -15.43
C PRO A 183 -14.76 8.00 -14.90
N GLN A 184 -14.68 8.21 -13.58
CA GLN A 184 -13.46 8.68 -12.93
C GLN A 184 -12.56 7.53 -12.45
N THR A 185 -11.30 7.84 -12.22
CA THR A 185 -10.37 6.98 -11.49
C THR A 185 -10.70 7.02 -9.99
N SER A 186 -10.42 5.92 -9.29
CA SER A 186 -10.56 5.91 -7.83
C SER A 186 -9.63 6.96 -7.21
N GLN A 187 -10.16 7.67 -6.21
CA GLN A 187 -9.39 8.54 -5.32
C GLN A 187 -8.32 7.76 -4.55
N PHE A 188 -8.55 6.46 -4.33
CA PHE A 188 -7.59 5.59 -3.68
C PHE A 188 -6.55 5.10 -4.69
N LEU A 189 -5.29 5.44 -4.41
CA LEU A 189 -4.18 4.90 -5.18
C LEU A 189 -4.04 3.40 -4.90
N PRO A 190 -4.07 2.52 -5.92
CA PRO A 190 -3.69 1.14 -5.71
C PRO A 190 -2.23 1.14 -5.25
N ARG A 191 -1.96 0.58 -4.06
CA ARG A 191 -0.61 0.53 -3.48
C ARG A 191 0.44 -0.02 -4.45
N ARG A 192 0.03 -0.92 -5.36
CA ARG A 192 0.87 -1.50 -6.41
C ARG A 192 0.08 -1.62 -7.72
N PRO A 193 0.18 -0.66 -8.66
CA PRO A 193 -0.51 -0.74 -9.94
C PRO A 193 0.06 -1.87 -10.79
N LYS A 194 -0.84 -2.61 -11.47
CA LYS A 194 -0.51 -3.77 -12.32
C LYS A 194 -0.98 -3.50 -13.75
N PRO A 195 -0.13 -2.90 -14.61
CA PRO A 195 -0.54 -2.49 -15.97
C PRO A 195 -0.96 -3.67 -16.86
N TRP A 196 -0.49 -4.87 -16.55
CA TRP A 196 -0.80 -6.11 -17.25
C TRP A 196 -2.08 -6.81 -16.77
N TRP A 197 -2.76 -6.28 -15.75
CA TRP A 197 -3.97 -6.92 -15.21
C TRP A 197 -5.19 -6.61 -16.07
N ASN A 198 -5.79 -7.65 -16.64
CA ASN A 198 -6.96 -7.55 -17.51
C ASN A 198 -8.13 -8.43 -17.02
N SER A 199 -9.25 -8.43 -17.75
CA SER A 199 -10.45 -9.20 -17.42
C SER A 199 -10.20 -10.72 -17.40
N GLU A 200 -9.38 -11.27 -18.30
CA GLU A 200 -9.02 -12.69 -18.30
C GLU A 200 -8.23 -13.08 -17.02
N CYS A 201 -7.32 -12.21 -16.57
CA CYS A 201 -6.62 -12.39 -15.29
C CYS A 201 -7.60 -12.41 -14.10
N GLU A 202 -8.61 -11.55 -14.12
CA GLU A 202 -9.64 -11.49 -13.09
C GLU A 202 -10.51 -12.75 -13.08
N GLU A 203 -10.99 -13.18 -14.25
CA GLU A 203 -11.84 -14.36 -14.38
C GLU A 203 -11.10 -15.63 -13.94
N THR A 204 -9.88 -15.84 -14.43
CA THR A 204 -9.08 -17.01 -14.04
C THR A 204 -8.71 -16.99 -12.56
N ARG A 205 -8.47 -15.81 -11.96
CA ARG A 205 -8.32 -15.67 -10.49
C ARG A 205 -9.59 -16.07 -9.75
N LYS A 206 -10.77 -15.64 -10.21
CA LYS A 206 -12.06 -16.02 -9.60
C LYS A 206 -12.26 -17.54 -9.66
N LYS A 207 -12.02 -18.17 -10.80
CA LYS A 207 -12.11 -19.64 -10.97
C LYS A 207 -11.12 -20.38 -10.06
N GLN A 208 -9.87 -19.92 -9.99
CA GLN A 208 -8.85 -20.46 -9.07
C GLN A 208 -9.32 -20.36 -7.61
N ASN A 209 -9.82 -19.20 -7.18
CA ASN A 209 -10.28 -18.98 -5.80
C ASN A 209 -11.52 -19.82 -5.46
N ARG A 210 -12.44 -19.99 -6.41
CA ARG A 210 -13.60 -20.88 -6.26
C ARG A 210 -13.16 -22.33 -6.06
N ALA A 211 -12.25 -22.83 -6.91
CA ALA A 211 -11.71 -24.18 -6.78
C ALA A 211 -10.98 -24.38 -5.44
N TRP A 212 -10.22 -23.37 -4.98
CA TRP A 212 -9.62 -23.37 -3.65
C TRP A 212 -10.68 -23.47 -2.54
N GLY A 213 -11.74 -22.65 -2.60
CA GLY A 213 -12.81 -22.69 -1.60
C GLY A 213 -13.58 -24.01 -1.57
N ILE A 214 -13.60 -24.77 -2.66
CA ILE A 214 -14.14 -26.14 -2.71
C ILE A 214 -13.15 -27.10 -2.04
N LEU A 215 -11.87 -27.10 -2.46
CA LEU A 215 -10.83 -27.95 -1.88
C LEU A 215 -10.72 -27.80 -0.37
N ARG A 216 -10.77 -26.55 0.12
CA ARG A 216 -10.69 -26.26 1.56
C ARG A 216 -11.86 -26.83 2.36
N ARG A 217 -13.07 -26.82 1.78
CA ARG A 217 -14.27 -27.36 2.44
C ARG A 217 -14.37 -28.88 2.31
N TYR A 218 -13.92 -29.42 1.18
CA TYR A 218 -14.01 -30.83 0.83
C TYR A 218 -12.64 -31.31 0.31
N PRO A 219 -11.72 -31.68 1.21
CA PRO A 219 -10.34 -32.00 0.86
C PRO A 219 -10.23 -33.40 0.24
N THR A 220 -10.65 -33.53 -1.03
CA THR A 220 -10.55 -34.77 -1.81
C THR A 220 -9.45 -34.68 -2.86
N ARG A 221 -8.99 -35.84 -3.35
CA ARG A 221 -7.97 -35.91 -4.41
C ARG A 221 -8.44 -35.23 -5.70
N ASP A 222 -9.71 -35.39 -6.06
CA ASP A 222 -10.30 -34.78 -7.26
C ASP A 222 -10.38 -33.26 -7.15
N ASN A 223 -10.79 -32.75 -5.99
CA ASN A 223 -10.81 -31.32 -5.73
C ASN A 223 -9.39 -30.72 -5.77
N LEU A 224 -8.38 -31.46 -5.29
CA LEU A 224 -6.99 -31.05 -5.40
C LEU A 224 -6.52 -30.99 -6.85
N ILE A 225 -6.85 -31.99 -7.67
CA ILE A 225 -6.53 -32.02 -9.11
C ILE A 225 -7.22 -30.83 -9.82
N SER A 226 -8.50 -30.59 -9.55
CA SER A 226 -9.27 -29.47 -10.09
C SER A 226 -8.64 -28.13 -9.73
N PHE A 227 -8.29 -27.93 -8.46
CA PHE A 227 -7.58 -26.73 -8.01
C PHE A 227 -6.23 -26.56 -8.70
N ARG A 228 -5.43 -27.62 -8.84
CA ARG A 228 -4.13 -27.59 -9.55
C ARG A 228 -4.30 -27.17 -11.01
N LYS A 229 -5.31 -27.69 -11.72
CA LYS A 229 -5.64 -27.28 -13.10
C LYS A 229 -5.96 -25.79 -13.17
N MET A 230 -6.85 -25.30 -12.31
CA MET A 230 -7.23 -23.88 -12.28
C MET A 230 -6.05 -22.97 -11.89
N LYS A 231 -5.22 -23.38 -10.92
CA LYS A 231 -3.99 -22.68 -10.51
C LYS A 231 -2.99 -22.58 -11.68
N ALA A 232 -2.80 -23.66 -12.43
CA ALA A 232 -1.93 -23.68 -13.62
C ALA A 232 -2.45 -22.74 -14.71
N ARG A 233 -3.75 -22.78 -15.03
CA ARG A 233 -4.36 -21.88 -16.02
C ARG A 233 -4.22 -20.41 -15.62
N ALA A 234 -4.55 -20.07 -14.37
CA ALA A 234 -4.41 -18.70 -13.88
C ALA A 234 -2.94 -18.22 -13.91
N ARG A 235 -1.97 -19.10 -13.62
CA ARG A 235 -0.54 -18.79 -13.77
C ARG A 235 -0.15 -18.53 -15.22
N TYR A 236 -0.62 -19.35 -16.14
CA TYR A 236 -0.39 -19.18 -17.59
C TYR A 236 -0.92 -17.82 -18.06
N VAL A 237 -2.19 -17.51 -17.78
CA VAL A 237 -2.84 -16.26 -18.20
C VAL A 237 -2.10 -15.04 -17.64
N ARG A 238 -1.72 -15.04 -16.35
CA ARG A 238 -0.93 -13.94 -15.78
C ARG A 238 0.43 -13.76 -16.46
N ARG A 239 1.12 -14.85 -16.82
CA ARG A 239 2.40 -14.77 -17.54
C ARG A 239 2.23 -14.25 -18.97
N LYS A 240 1.19 -14.70 -19.66
CA LYS A 240 0.80 -14.22 -21.00
C LYS A 240 0.49 -12.72 -20.97
N ALA A 241 -0.41 -12.29 -20.08
CA ALA A 241 -0.80 -10.88 -19.97
C ALA A 241 0.37 -9.95 -19.60
N LYS A 242 1.28 -10.40 -18.71
CA LYS A 242 2.54 -9.68 -18.43
C LYS A 242 3.38 -9.47 -19.68
N ARG A 243 3.55 -10.53 -20.48
CA ARG A 243 4.35 -10.50 -21.71
C ARG A 243 3.72 -9.56 -22.74
N GLU A 244 2.44 -9.72 -23.03
CA GLU A 244 1.70 -8.91 -24.01
C GLU A 244 1.69 -7.44 -23.60
N SER A 245 1.44 -7.15 -22.32
CA SER A 245 1.49 -5.78 -21.79
C SER A 245 2.88 -5.16 -21.92
N TRP A 246 3.95 -5.93 -21.71
CA TRP A 246 5.32 -5.44 -21.90
C TRP A 246 5.62 -5.18 -23.37
N GLN A 247 5.29 -6.13 -24.25
CA GLN A 247 5.50 -6.00 -25.69
C GLN A 247 4.75 -4.77 -26.26
N GLY A 248 3.50 -4.58 -25.87
CA GLY A 248 2.71 -3.42 -26.27
C GLY A 248 3.24 -2.09 -25.72
N TYR A 249 3.87 -2.07 -24.55
CA TYR A 249 4.55 -0.86 -24.07
C TYR A 249 5.88 -0.63 -24.78
N ALA A 250 6.69 -1.68 -24.96
CA ALA A 250 7.98 -1.59 -25.62
C ALA A 250 7.84 -1.05 -27.06
N SER A 251 6.76 -1.40 -27.77
CA SER A 251 6.45 -0.85 -29.09
C SER A 251 6.09 0.64 -29.10
N THR A 252 5.76 1.24 -27.95
CA THR A 252 5.46 2.69 -27.84
C THR A 252 6.67 3.54 -27.50
N ILE A 253 7.78 2.92 -27.09
CA ILE A 253 9.01 3.63 -26.69
C ILE A 253 9.62 4.30 -27.92
N ASN A 254 9.89 5.60 -27.79
CA ASN A 254 10.51 6.42 -28.83
C ASN A 254 11.47 7.45 -28.19
N SER A 255 12.09 8.32 -29.00
CA SER A 255 13.08 9.30 -28.55
C SER A 255 12.57 10.31 -27.52
N SER A 256 11.26 10.53 -27.42
CA SER A 256 10.64 11.40 -26.42
C SER A 256 10.32 10.70 -25.09
N THR A 257 10.49 9.38 -25.02
CA THR A 257 10.16 8.59 -23.82
C THR A 257 11.27 8.77 -22.77
N SER A 258 10.93 9.35 -21.62
CA SER A 258 11.91 9.55 -20.54
C SER A 258 12.38 8.22 -19.93
N PRO A 259 13.66 8.09 -19.53
CA PRO A 259 14.16 6.91 -18.82
C PRO A 259 13.35 6.60 -17.54
N LYS A 260 12.91 7.64 -16.84
CA LYS A 260 12.06 7.51 -15.65
C LYS A 260 10.77 6.74 -15.95
N GLU A 261 10.11 7.04 -17.06
CA GLU A 261 8.87 6.35 -17.43
C GLU A 261 9.10 4.86 -17.71
N VAL A 262 10.19 4.54 -18.40
CA VAL A 262 10.59 3.16 -18.69
C VAL A 262 10.87 2.39 -17.40
N TRP A 263 11.66 2.96 -16.49
CA TRP A 263 11.94 2.35 -15.18
C TRP A 263 10.68 2.19 -14.34
N ASP A 264 9.82 3.22 -14.28
CA ASP A 264 8.52 3.16 -13.61
C ASP A 264 7.69 1.99 -14.17
N ARG A 265 7.69 1.76 -15.49
CA ARG A 265 6.97 0.63 -16.09
C ARG A 265 7.57 -0.72 -15.69
N ILE A 266 8.89 -0.87 -15.73
CA ILE A 266 9.59 -2.11 -15.33
C ILE A 266 9.25 -2.45 -13.88
N HIS A 267 9.35 -1.48 -12.97
CA HIS A 267 9.02 -1.67 -11.57
C HIS A 267 7.54 -2.06 -11.36
N LYS A 268 6.61 -1.52 -12.17
CA LYS A 268 5.18 -1.88 -12.09
C LYS A 268 4.93 -3.33 -12.53
N ILE A 269 5.64 -3.82 -13.54
CA ILE A 269 5.52 -5.21 -14.01
C ILE A 269 6.11 -6.20 -13.00
N ASN A 270 7.24 -5.83 -12.39
CA ASN A 270 7.92 -6.60 -11.35
C ASN A 270 7.18 -6.53 -10.00
N GLY A 271 6.32 -5.52 -9.81
CA GLY A 271 5.61 -5.30 -8.54
C GLY A 271 6.47 -4.65 -7.45
N SER A 272 7.63 -4.10 -7.84
CA SER A 272 8.55 -3.32 -7.01
C SER A 272 8.32 -1.80 -7.14
N TYR A 273 7.28 -1.39 -7.87
CA TYR A 273 6.96 0.03 -8.01
C TYR A 273 6.46 0.60 -6.70
N HIS A 274 7.12 1.67 -6.28
CA HIS A 274 6.68 2.52 -5.20
C HIS A 274 6.25 3.85 -5.81
N ALA A 275 4.99 4.21 -5.63
CA ALA A 275 4.55 5.56 -5.96
C ALA A 275 5.35 6.54 -5.12
N PHE A 276 5.77 7.66 -5.73
CA PHE A 276 6.37 8.75 -4.99
C PHE A 276 5.44 9.13 -3.83
N LYS A 277 6.01 9.15 -2.64
CA LYS A 277 5.37 9.69 -1.45
C LYS A 277 6.12 10.95 -1.10
N ILE A 278 5.38 11.98 -0.72
CA ILE A 278 6.00 13.12 -0.06
C ILE A 278 6.67 12.55 1.20
N PRO A 279 8.00 12.65 1.34
CA PRO A 279 8.68 12.16 2.52
C PRO A 279 8.14 12.95 3.72
N LEU A 280 7.89 12.25 4.83
CA LEU A 280 7.64 12.93 6.09
C LEU A 280 8.92 13.69 6.44
N LEU A 281 8.80 15.02 6.53
CA LEU A 281 9.93 15.85 6.91
C LEU A 281 10.24 15.61 8.38
N HIS A 282 11.50 15.32 8.70
CA HIS A 282 11.93 15.13 10.07
C HIS A 282 12.68 16.38 10.52
N ARG A 283 12.39 16.86 11.73
CA ARG A 283 13.20 17.87 12.41
C ARG A 283 13.91 17.18 13.57
N ASN A 284 15.24 17.15 13.57
CA ASN A 284 16.05 16.52 14.61
C ASN A 284 15.65 15.06 14.94
N GLY A 285 15.25 14.27 13.93
CA GLY A 285 14.84 12.88 14.09
C GLY A 285 13.38 12.66 14.53
N THR A 286 12.64 13.72 14.84
CA THR A 286 11.20 13.65 15.13
C THR A 286 10.35 13.96 13.90
N CYS A 287 9.34 13.12 13.65
CA CYS A 287 8.32 13.35 12.63
C CYS A 287 7.21 14.23 13.22
N PRO A 288 6.76 15.29 12.54
CA PRO A 288 5.67 16.13 12.98
C PRO A 288 4.35 15.38 13.10
N ASP A 289 3.52 15.82 14.03
CA ASP A 289 2.24 15.19 14.37
C ASP A 289 1.08 15.73 13.50
N THR A 290 1.27 16.89 12.86
CA THR A 290 0.24 17.57 12.07
C THR A 290 0.71 17.96 10.67
N LEU A 291 -0.25 18.17 9.75
CA LEU A 291 0.03 18.71 8.41
C LEU A 291 0.52 20.16 8.45
N GLU A 292 0.07 20.93 9.44
CA GLU A 292 0.51 22.31 9.67
C GLU A 292 1.99 22.36 10.03
N GLU A 293 2.44 21.52 10.96
CA GLU A 293 3.86 21.43 11.30
C GLU A 293 4.73 20.96 10.13
N GLN A 294 4.22 20.05 9.27
CA GLN A 294 4.92 19.67 8.05
C GLN A 294 5.04 20.83 7.07
N ALA A 295 3.97 21.63 6.91
CA ALA A 295 3.99 22.83 6.08
C ALA A 295 4.99 23.86 6.59
N ASP A 296 5.05 24.07 7.91
CA ASP A 296 6.00 24.97 8.56
C ASP A 296 7.45 24.55 8.37
N ILE A 297 7.76 23.25 8.47
CA ILE A 297 9.13 22.76 8.19
C ILE A 297 9.47 22.98 6.72
N PHE A 298 8.51 22.76 5.82
CA PHE A 298 8.69 23.05 4.39
C PHE A 298 8.96 24.54 4.16
N GLY A 299 8.20 25.41 4.82
CA GLY A 299 8.37 26.87 4.80
C GLY A 299 9.75 27.29 5.28
N LYS A 300 10.20 26.80 6.45
CA LYS A 300 11.53 27.09 7.00
C LYS A 300 12.67 26.56 6.12
N HIS A 301 12.49 25.40 5.49
CA HIS A 301 13.48 24.88 4.55
C HIS A 301 13.61 25.78 3.33
N PHE A 302 12.48 26.19 2.72
CA PHE A 302 12.51 27.11 1.59
C PHE A 302 13.05 28.48 1.98
N GLU A 303 12.65 29.02 3.14
CA GLU A 303 13.22 30.25 3.68
C GLU A 303 14.74 30.14 3.79
N TYR A 304 15.27 29.06 4.36
CA TYR A 304 16.71 28.82 4.48
C TYR A 304 17.40 28.76 3.11
N ILE A 305 16.88 27.96 2.17
CA ILE A 305 17.45 27.81 0.82
C ILE A 305 17.38 29.11 0.02
N SER A 306 16.31 29.88 0.18
CA SER A 306 16.12 31.19 -0.44
C SER A 306 16.77 32.33 0.35
N SER A 307 17.30 32.06 1.55
CA SER A 307 17.94 33.07 2.37
C SER A 307 19.26 33.49 1.74
N SER A 308 19.64 34.75 1.99
CA SER A 308 20.91 35.26 1.50
C SER A 308 22.10 34.50 2.08
N HIS A 309 21.95 33.88 3.26
CA HIS A 309 22.97 33.06 3.91
C HIS A 309 23.36 31.81 3.11
N HIS A 310 22.53 31.36 2.16
CA HIS A 310 22.82 30.19 1.33
C HIS A 310 23.57 30.53 0.03
N TYR A 311 23.76 31.82 -0.26
CA TYR A 311 24.50 32.24 -1.45
C TYR A 311 26.01 32.27 -1.22
N PRO A 312 26.82 32.02 -2.28
CA PRO A 312 28.26 32.22 -2.22
C PRO A 312 28.61 33.66 -1.80
N SER A 313 29.74 33.81 -1.09
CA SER A 313 30.23 35.13 -0.64
C SER A 313 30.39 36.14 -1.78
N THR A 314 30.77 35.67 -2.98
CA THR A 314 30.87 36.48 -4.19
C THR A 314 29.53 37.06 -4.63
N PHE A 315 28.45 36.26 -4.57
CA PHE A 315 27.11 36.71 -4.92
C PHE A 315 26.55 37.67 -3.86
N LEU A 316 26.83 37.43 -2.58
CA LEU A 316 26.43 38.31 -1.48
C LEU A 316 27.03 39.73 -1.63
N GLN A 317 28.31 39.82 -2.00
CA GLN A 317 28.96 41.11 -2.28
C GLN A 317 28.33 41.82 -3.49
N HIS A 318 28.05 41.07 -4.56
CA HIS A 318 27.35 41.62 -5.73
C HIS A 318 25.95 42.14 -5.36
N LYS A 319 25.18 41.36 -4.59
CA LYS A 319 23.85 41.72 -4.12
C LYS A 319 23.88 43.03 -3.30
N GLN A 320 24.76 43.13 -2.31
CA GLN A 320 24.90 44.35 -1.49
C GLN A 320 25.23 45.57 -2.35
N LYS A 321 26.13 45.43 -3.33
CA LYS A 321 26.50 46.51 -4.24
C LYS A 321 25.35 46.92 -5.17
N ALA A 322 24.52 45.97 -5.59
CA ALA A 322 23.34 46.25 -6.42
C ALA A 322 22.22 46.92 -5.60
N GLU A 323 21.96 46.43 -4.39
CA GLU A 323 20.94 46.97 -3.48
C GLU A 323 21.31 48.34 -2.90
N SER A 324 22.60 48.70 -2.86
CA SER A 324 23.04 50.06 -2.48
C SER A 324 22.72 51.13 -3.54
N ASN A 325 22.34 50.72 -4.76
CA ASN A 325 21.92 51.65 -5.81
C ASN A 325 20.40 51.81 -5.79
N PRO A 326 19.85 53.00 -5.47
CA PRO A 326 18.42 53.23 -5.50
C PRO A 326 17.86 53.01 -6.91
N LEU A 327 16.76 52.28 -7.02
CA LEU A 327 16.01 52.18 -8.27
C LEU A 327 15.37 53.54 -8.56
N LYS A 328 15.76 54.18 -9.68
CA LYS A 328 15.05 55.35 -10.19
C LYS A 328 13.73 54.86 -10.79
N ASN A 329 12.64 54.96 -10.03
CA ASN A 329 11.30 54.77 -10.57
C ASN A 329 10.96 55.98 -11.45
N PRO A 330 10.71 55.81 -12.77
CA PRO A 330 10.36 56.92 -13.66
C PRO A 330 8.91 57.42 -13.50
N GLY A 331 8.19 57.03 -12.43
CA GLY A 331 6.73 57.18 -12.32
C GLY A 331 6.23 58.11 -11.22
N GLY A 332 7.06 59.02 -10.68
CA GLY A 332 6.72 59.81 -9.49
C GLY A 332 6.51 61.32 -9.69
N GLU A 333 6.43 61.84 -10.91
CA GLU A 333 6.26 63.29 -11.17
C GLU A 333 4.87 63.71 -11.68
N HIS A 334 3.85 62.85 -11.56
CA HIS A 334 2.48 63.19 -11.96
C HIS A 334 1.42 62.83 -10.91
N GLU A 335 1.60 63.28 -9.67
CA GLU A 335 0.47 63.55 -8.77
C GLU A 335 0.79 64.84 -8.00
N GLY A 336 0.23 65.95 -8.50
CA GLY A 336 0.18 67.26 -7.83
C GLY A 336 -1.24 67.59 -7.40
#